data_AF-A0A3Q1BZ55-F1
#
_entry.id   AF-A0A3Q1BZ55-F1
#
_cell.length_a   1.000
_cell.length_b   1.000
_cell.length_c   1.000
_cell.angle_alpha   90.00
_cell.angle_beta   90.00
_cell.angle_gamma   90.00
#
_symmetry.space_group_name_H-M   'P 1'
#
loop_
_entity.id
_entity.type
_entity.pdbx_description
1 polymer ?
#
loop_
_entity_poly.entity_id
_entity_poly.type
_entity_poly.pdbx_seq_one_letter_code
_entity_poly.pdbx_strand_id
1 'polypeptide(L)'
;MAPSEDSVSAWSCKQVAQWLQEEGFEQYVELLCTQHRLDGPSLLALTEADLRGPPLGLTVLGDIKRLTIALRRLQRQNQAQVEELGLQPSDSLPAGLSLGAAGAEWSCDGADRRFNGGDRLCNGTELRLRTNDRSGYGSGAAVCHTHSNGRCRQHLAGRLDPEVWKTVISSIYVFFVFGFTSFVMVIVHERVPDMRTYPPLPDIFLDSVPRIPWAFAMAEACGLILCYMFLLILLLHKHRSILFRRLCSLMGTVFLLRCCTMFVTSLSVPGQHLKCASKTYGDSWGKIQRALAIWSGFGMTLTGVQTCGDYMFSGHTVVITLLNFFVTEYTPRTWNLIHTISWVLNLFGIFFILAAHEHYSIDVFIAFYITTRLFLYYHTLANTRAYQHSRRARIWFPMFSFFECNVNGPVPNQYHWPFNKPAFMKTLIG
;
A
#
# COMPACT_ATOMS: atom_id res chain seq x y z
N MET A 1 -31.12 45.29 40.95
CA MET A 1 -31.03 43.82 40.86
C MET A 1 -29.66 43.52 40.27
N ALA A 2 -28.74 42.95 41.04
CA ALA A 2 -27.39 42.67 40.53
C ALA A 2 -27.41 41.44 39.61
N PRO A 3 -26.57 41.39 38.56
CA PRO A 3 -26.39 40.16 37.78
C PRO A 3 -25.69 39.10 38.65
N SER A 4 -26.01 37.83 38.42
CA SER A 4 -25.37 36.69 39.08
C SER A 4 -23.92 36.51 38.61
N GLU A 5 -22.99 36.33 39.55
CA GLU A 5 -21.54 36.24 39.27
C GLU A 5 -21.11 34.89 38.67
N ASP A 6 -22.04 33.93 38.57
CA ASP A 6 -21.78 32.50 38.27
C ASP A 6 -21.51 32.14 36.79
N SER A 7 -21.42 33.12 35.88
CA SER A 7 -21.17 32.85 34.46
C SER A 7 -19.71 33.07 34.07
N VAL A 8 -19.00 31.98 33.73
CA VAL A 8 -17.61 32.05 33.23
C VAL A 8 -17.53 32.83 31.92
N SER A 9 -18.57 32.79 31.09
CA SER A 9 -18.68 33.64 29.89
C SER A 9 -18.66 35.16 30.17
N ALA A 10 -18.89 35.60 31.41
CA ALA A 10 -18.79 37.00 31.83
C ALA A 10 -17.47 37.35 32.55
N TRP A 11 -16.54 36.41 32.74
CA TRP A 11 -15.31 36.65 33.50
C TRP A 11 -14.35 37.61 32.79
N SER A 12 -13.97 38.69 33.48
CA SER A 12 -12.89 39.58 33.10
C SER A 12 -11.51 38.93 33.29
N CYS A 13 -10.46 39.47 32.66
CA CYS A 13 -9.08 39.00 32.84
C CYS A 13 -8.62 39.00 34.32
N LYS A 14 -9.26 39.78 35.21
CA LYS A 14 -8.99 39.78 36.66
C LYS A 14 -9.56 38.54 37.36
N GLN A 15 -10.74 38.08 36.95
CA GLN A 15 -11.34 36.85 37.48
C GLN A 15 -10.61 35.62 36.93
N VAL A 16 -10.19 35.65 35.65
CA VAL A 16 -9.30 34.63 35.07
C VAL A 16 -7.95 34.58 35.82
N ALA A 17 -7.37 35.74 36.17
CA ALA A 17 -6.15 35.81 36.96
C ALA A 17 -6.32 35.19 38.35
N GLN A 18 -7.43 35.47 39.05
CA GLN A 18 -7.74 34.87 40.35
C GLN A 18 -7.93 33.35 40.24
N TRP A 19 -8.70 32.87 39.26
CA TRP A 19 -8.88 31.43 39.03
C TRP A 19 -7.56 30.71 38.73
N LEU A 20 -6.67 31.34 37.97
CA LEU A 20 -5.32 30.80 37.74
C LEU A 20 -4.49 30.74 39.02
N GLN A 21 -4.67 31.66 39.98
CA GLN A 21 -4.01 31.58 41.29
C GLN A 21 -4.59 30.42 42.13
N GLU A 22 -5.91 30.29 42.16
CA GLU A 22 -6.63 29.24 42.91
C GLU A 22 -6.31 27.81 42.44
N GLU A 23 -6.14 27.59 41.12
CA GLU A 23 -5.69 26.30 40.57
C GLU A 23 -4.13 26.14 40.56
N GLY A 24 -3.37 27.08 41.14
CA GLY A 24 -1.93 26.96 41.38
C GLY A 24 -0.99 27.36 40.23
N PHE A 25 -1.45 28.23 39.32
CA PHE A 25 -0.74 28.71 38.13
C PHE A 25 -0.32 30.18 38.20
N GLU A 26 -0.06 30.71 39.41
CA GLU A 26 0.31 32.12 39.66
C GLU A 26 1.38 32.65 38.69
N GLN A 27 2.43 31.86 38.44
CA GLN A 27 3.55 32.17 37.55
C GLN A 27 3.17 32.45 36.08
N TYR A 28 1.95 32.11 35.67
CA TYR A 28 1.45 32.35 34.31
C TYR A 28 0.40 33.47 34.24
N VAL A 29 0.01 34.08 35.37
CA VAL A 29 -0.98 35.16 35.39
C VAL A 29 -0.52 36.37 34.57
N GLU A 30 0.75 36.76 34.68
CA GLU A 30 1.29 37.87 33.89
C GLU A 30 1.25 37.57 32.38
N LEU A 31 1.67 36.38 31.98
CA LEU A 31 1.65 35.95 30.58
C LEU A 31 0.21 35.87 30.03
N LEU A 32 -0.67 35.13 30.70
CA LEU A 32 -2.01 34.80 30.23
C LEU A 32 -2.98 35.99 30.34
N CYS A 33 -2.95 36.74 31.45
CA CYS A 33 -3.92 37.80 31.73
C CYS A 33 -3.39 39.21 31.47
N THR A 34 -2.10 39.48 31.69
CA THR A 34 -1.52 40.83 31.46
C THR A 34 -1.04 40.99 30.01
N GLN A 35 -0.25 40.03 29.49
CA GLN A 35 0.32 40.12 28.14
C GLN A 35 -0.68 39.65 27.06
N HIS A 36 -1.34 38.51 27.26
CA HIS A 36 -2.28 37.94 26.29
C HIS A 36 -3.77 38.22 26.56
N ARG A 37 -4.09 38.89 27.67
CA ARG A 37 -5.44 39.41 27.98
C ARG A 37 -6.57 38.38 27.87
N LEU A 38 -6.33 37.13 28.26
CA LEU A 38 -7.38 36.11 28.26
C LEU A 38 -8.54 36.51 29.20
N ASP A 39 -9.75 36.46 28.66
CA ASP A 39 -11.02 36.59 29.36
C ASP A 39 -11.71 35.21 29.49
N GLY A 40 -12.87 35.16 30.14
CA GLY A 40 -13.62 33.92 30.38
C GLY A 40 -13.97 33.13 29.11
N PRO A 41 -14.54 33.75 28.06
CA PRO A 41 -14.77 33.09 26.78
C PRO A 41 -13.47 32.56 26.14
N SER A 42 -12.38 33.33 26.16
CA SER A 42 -11.08 32.88 25.63
C SER A 42 -10.49 31.72 26.43
N LEU A 43 -10.69 31.71 27.76
CA LEU A 43 -10.30 30.62 28.66
C LEU A 43 -11.09 29.34 28.37
N LEU A 44 -12.40 29.43 28.16
CA LEU A 44 -13.24 28.30 27.76
C LEU A 44 -12.88 27.77 26.36
N ALA A 45 -12.39 28.62 25.46
CA ALA A 45 -11.92 28.24 24.12
C ALA A 45 -10.51 27.63 24.07
N LEU A 46 -9.71 27.79 25.13
CA LEU A 46 -8.27 27.51 25.10
C LEU A 46 -7.93 26.01 25.02
N THR A 47 -7.09 25.62 24.05
CA THR A 47 -6.72 24.21 23.82
C THR A 47 -5.28 23.88 24.23
N GLU A 48 -4.98 22.58 24.32
CA GLU A 48 -3.62 22.05 24.53
C GLU A 48 -2.64 22.37 23.37
N ALA A 49 -3.15 22.84 22.22
CA ALA A 49 -2.32 23.34 21.13
C ALA A 49 -1.90 24.78 21.37
N ASP A 50 -2.81 25.65 21.80
CA ASP A 50 -2.57 27.09 22.00
C ASP A 50 -1.60 27.34 23.16
N LEU A 51 -1.69 26.54 24.22
CA LEU A 51 -0.73 26.54 25.33
C LEU A 51 0.71 26.21 24.90
N ARG A 52 0.90 25.49 23.77
CA ARG A 52 2.23 25.11 23.25
C ARG A 52 2.72 25.98 22.10
N GLY A 53 1.80 26.47 21.28
CA GLY A 53 2.14 27.29 20.13
C GLY A 53 2.55 28.71 20.55
N PRO A 54 3.25 29.46 19.70
CA PRO A 54 3.20 30.92 19.79
C PRO A 54 1.72 31.36 19.65
N PRO A 55 1.25 32.33 20.44
CA PRO A 55 2.06 33.26 21.23
C PRO A 55 2.44 32.77 22.64
N LEU A 56 1.75 31.79 23.23
CA LEU A 56 1.92 31.43 24.66
C LEU A 56 3.21 30.65 24.96
N GLY A 57 3.57 29.70 24.09
CA GLY A 57 4.89 29.05 24.08
C GLY A 57 5.33 28.35 25.38
N LEU A 58 4.40 27.80 26.19
CA LEU A 58 4.75 27.24 27.50
C LEU A 58 5.76 26.08 27.36
N THR A 59 6.86 26.19 28.10
CA THR A 59 8.00 25.24 28.01
C THR A 59 7.85 24.04 28.93
N VAL A 60 7.15 24.17 30.07
CA VAL A 60 7.02 23.13 31.08
C VAL A 60 5.85 22.20 30.77
N LEU A 61 6.15 21.02 30.22
CA LEU A 61 5.15 20.04 29.80
C LEU A 61 4.22 19.58 30.95
N GLY A 62 4.73 19.54 32.18
CA GLY A 62 3.94 19.23 33.38
C GLY A 62 2.82 20.24 33.59
N ASP A 63 3.13 21.53 33.50
CA ASP A 63 2.17 22.61 33.71
C ASP A 63 1.17 22.73 32.58
N ILE A 64 1.60 22.58 31.32
CA ILE A 64 0.69 22.46 30.17
C ILE A 64 -0.35 21.37 30.43
N LYS A 65 0.06 20.21 30.93
CA LYS A 65 -0.86 19.09 31.20
C LYS A 65 -1.74 19.30 32.42
N ARG A 66 -1.23 19.90 33.51
CA ARG A 66 -2.04 20.27 34.68
C ARG A 66 -3.11 21.31 34.29
N LEU A 67 -2.71 22.38 33.61
CA LEU A 67 -3.61 23.45 33.15
C LEU A 67 -4.65 22.93 32.16
N THR A 68 -4.27 22.04 31.22
CA THR A 68 -5.24 21.39 30.31
C THR A 68 -6.31 20.56 31.05
N ILE A 69 -5.97 19.97 32.20
CA ILE A 69 -6.94 19.23 33.03
C ILE A 69 -7.87 20.20 33.76
N ALA A 70 -7.35 21.30 34.32
CA ALA A 70 -8.15 22.36 34.93
C ALA A 70 -9.12 23.01 33.92
N LEU A 71 -8.66 23.35 32.72
CA LEU A 71 -9.49 23.87 31.62
C LEU A 71 -10.60 22.89 31.22
N ARG A 72 -10.29 21.60 31.05
CA ARG A 72 -11.29 20.55 30.75
C ARG A 72 -12.31 20.35 31.88
N ARG A 73 -11.93 20.59 33.14
CA ARG A 73 -12.84 20.59 34.30
C ARG A 73 -13.79 21.79 34.25
N LEU A 74 -13.26 22.98 34.02
CA LEU A 74 -14.03 24.22 33.90
C LEU A 74 -15.02 24.18 32.71
N GLN A 75 -14.58 23.67 31.54
CA GLN A 75 -15.40 23.47 30.36
C GLN A 75 -16.58 22.53 30.62
N ARG A 76 -16.37 21.41 31.33
CA ARG A 76 -17.46 20.48 31.71
C ARG A 76 -18.44 21.10 32.70
N GLN A 77 -17.96 21.90 33.64
CA GLN A 77 -18.82 22.61 34.60
C GLN A 77 -19.68 23.68 33.92
N ASN A 78 -19.22 24.23 32.80
CA ASN A 78 -19.88 25.31 32.06
C ASN A 78 -20.34 24.88 30.66
N GLN A 79 -20.71 23.59 30.48
CA GLN A 79 -21.00 23.01 29.16
C GLN A 79 -22.03 23.81 28.34
N ALA A 80 -23.07 24.35 28.98
CA ALA A 80 -24.07 25.19 28.29
C ALA A 80 -23.47 26.48 27.67
N GLN A 81 -22.53 27.13 28.35
CA GLN A 81 -21.83 28.33 27.84
C GLN A 81 -20.82 27.95 26.74
N VAL A 82 -20.20 26.77 26.85
CA VAL A 82 -19.31 26.20 25.83
C VAL A 82 -20.08 25.85 24.54
N GLU A 83 -21.30 25.33 24.67
CA GLU A 83 -22.22 25.09 23.54
C GLU A 83 -22.78 26.39 22.95
N GLU A 84 -23.10 27.41 23.77
CA GLU A 84 -23.49 28.75 23.32
C GLU A 84 -22.38 29.44 22.50
N LEU A 85 -21.11 29.24 22.87
CA LEU A 85 -19.93 29.67 22.11
C LEU A 85 -19.68 28.85 20.83
N GLY A 86 -20.50 27.84 20.52
CA GLY A 86 -20.38 26.98 19.35
C GLY A 86 -19.22 25.96 19.41
N LEU A 87 -18.61 25.77 20.57
CA LEU A 87 -17.43 24.94 20.77
C LEU A 87 -17.82 23.53 21.25
N GLN A 88 -18.07 22.58 20.34
CA GLN A 88 -18.43 21.23 20.77
C GLN A 88 -17.26 20.49 21.45
N PRO A 89 -17.43 20.00 22.70
CA PRO A 89 -16.44 19.14 23.36
C PRO A 89 -16.32 17.81 22.61
N SER A 90 -15.18 17.58 21.97
CA SER A 90 -14.92 16.38 21.15
C SER A 90 -14.53 15.16 22.01
N ASP A 91 -15.35 14.83 23.00
CA ASP A 91 -15.15 13.73 23.97
C ASP A 91 -16.50 13.18 24.54
N SER A 92 -17.57 13.07 23.72
CA SER A 92 -18.83 12.41 24.15
C SER A 92 -19.54 11.62 23.04
N LEU A 93 -19.79 10.33 23.30
CA LEU A 93 -20.75 9.49 22.58
C LEU A 93 -22.16 9.71 23.16
N PRO A 94 -23.22 9.90 22.36
CA PRO A 94 -24.56 10.11 22.88
C PRO A 94 -25.17 8.80 23.42
N ALA A 95 -25.19 8.65 24.75
CA ALA A 95 -25.98 7.63 25.43
C ALA A 95 -27.39 8.18 25.69
N GLY A 96 -28.44 7.49 25.22
CA GLY A 96 -29.79 8.05 25.25
C GLY A 96 -30.92 7.14 24.78
N LEU A 97 -31.06 5.95 25.38
CA LEU A 97 -32.32 5.19 25.45
C LEU A 97 -32.30 4.33 26.72
N SER A 98 -33.48 4.08 27.31
CA SER A 98 -33.60 3.84 28.76
C SER A 98 -33.65 2.36 29.21
N LEU A 99 -33.52 2.19 30.52
CA LEU A 99 -33.44 0.95 31.30
C LEU A 99 -34.64 0.00 31.11
N GLY A 100 -34.43 -1.33 31.06
CA GLY A 100 -35.56 -2.28 31.02
C GLY A 100 -35.25 -3.79 30.97
N ALA A 101 -35.12 -4.41 32.16
CA ALA A 101 -35.39 -5.83 32.49
C ALA A 101 -34.56 -7.01 31.87
N ALA A 102 -34.24 -7.96 32.77
CA ALA A 102 -33.92 -9.39 32.58
C ALA A 102 -32.74 -9.81 31.68
N GLY A 103 -31.91 -10.74 32.18
CA GLY A 103 -30.83 -11.37 31.43
C GLY A 103 -31.14 -12.82 31.06
N ALA A 104 -30.47 -13.32 30.01
CA ALA A 104 -30.40 -14.73 29.62
C ALA A 104 -29.05 -14.99 28.92
N GLU A 105 -28.60 -16.24 28.93
CA GLU A 105 -27.35 -16.68 28.27
C GLU A 105 -27.55 -17.09 26.81
N TRP A 106 -26.42 -17.24 26.08
CA TRP A 106 -26.28 -18.06 24.85
C TRP A 106 -27.05 -17.55 23.60
N SER A 107 -26.77 -17.98 22.36
CA SER A 107 -25.61 -18.63 21.72
C SER A 107 -25.54 -18.14 20.26
N CYS A 108 -24.48 -18.45 19.51
CA CYS A 108 -24.52 -18.41 18.05
C CYS A 108 -25.46 -19.49 17.48
N ASP A 109 -26.31 -19.14 16.51
CA ASP A 109 -26.49 -19.93 15.26
C ASP A 109 -27.36 -19.22 14.19
N GLY A 110 -27.36 -19.73 12.95
CA GLY A 110 -28.58 -19.78 12.11
C GLY A 110 -28.96 -18.67 11.10
N ALA A 111 -28.62 -18.90 9.82
CA ALA A 111 -29.48 -18.79 8.62
C ALA A 111 -30.21 -17.49 8.16
N ASP A 112 -29.64 -16.84 7.13
CA ASP A 112 -30.16 -16.72 5.74
C ASP A 112 -31.61 -16.23 5.41
N ARG A 113 -31.72 -15.01 4.82
CA ARG A 113 -32.48 -14.63 3.57
C ARG A 113 -32.42 -13.09 3.34
N ARG A 114 -31.96 -12.57 2.18
CA ARG A 114 -32.67 -12.32 0.88
C ARG A 114 -33.94 -11.45 1.03
N PHE A 115 -34.17 -10.34 0.33
CA PHE A 115 -33.47 -9.55 -0.73
C PHE A 115 -33.58 -8.03 -0.36
N ASN A 116 -33.08 -7.00 -1.07
CA ASN A 116 -32.42 -6.78 -2.38
C ASN A 116 -31.37 -5.62 -2.20
N GLY A 117 -30.77 -4.90 -3.16
CA GLY A 117 -30.80 -4.88 -4.64
C GLY A 117 -31.24 -3.53 -5.24
N GLY A 118 -30.28 -2.66 -5.62
CA GLY A 118 -30.51 -1.36 -6.30
C GLY A 118 -29.34 -0.37 -6.19
N ASP A 119 -28.90 0.20 -7.33
CA ASP A 119 -27.72 1.09 -7.41
C ASP A 119 -27.96 2.56 -7.02
N ARG A 120 -26.93 3.20 -6.45
CA ARG A 120 -26.63 4.65 -6.58
C ARG A 120 -25.17 4.90 -6.14
N LEU A 121 -24.20 5.00 -7.05
CA LEU A 121 -23.84 6.22 -7.80
C LEU A 121 -23.81 7.49 -6.93
N CYS A 122 -22.63 7.81 -6.41
CA CYS A 122 -22.35 9.06 -5.69
C CYS A 122 -22.17 10.24 -6.67
N ASN A 123 -23.28 10.85 -7.09
CA ASN A 123 -23.28 12.24 -7.58
C ASN A 123 -23.71 13.16 -6.43
N GLY A 124 -22.90 14.17 -6.15
CA GLY A 124 -23.05 15.10 -5.03
C GLY A 124 -22.31 16.40 -5.31
N THR A 125 -22.73 17.07 -6.39
CA THR A 125 -22.14 18.31 -6.87
C THR A 125 -22.58 19.48 -5.99
N GLU A 126 -21.64 20.18 -5.36
CA GLU A 126 -21.80 21.61 -5.08
C GLU A 126 -20.73 22.41 -5.83
N LEU A 127 -21.19 23.41 -6.56
CA LEU A 127 -20.39 24.26 -7.43
C LEU A 127 -20.56 25.71 -6.97
N ARG A 128 -19.78 26.14 -5.96
CA ARG A 128 -19.76 27.56 -5.59
C ARG A 128 -18.83 28.35 -6.50
N LEU A 129 -19.34 29.51 -6.94
CA LEU A 129 -18.71 30.38 -7.93
C LEU A 129 -17.34 30.87 -7.47
N ARG A 130 -16.42 30.99 -8.43
CA ARG A 130 -15.16 31.72 -8.30
C ARG A 130 -15.30 33.06 -9.02
N THR A 131 -15.48 34.14 -8.27
CA THR A 131 -15.33 35.51 -8.77
C THR A 131 -13.94 36.03 -8.37
N ASN A 132 -13.39 36.93 -9.18
CA ASN A 132 -12.00 37.39 -9.08
C ASN A 132 -11.87 38.57 -8.10
N ASP A 133 -10.72 38.74 -7.43
CA ASP A 133 -9.89 39.91 -7.76
C ASP A 133 -8.41 39.88 -7.28
N ARG A 134 -7.63 40.68 -8.01
CA ARG A 134 -6.27 41.24 -7.91
C ARG A 134 -5.32 41.01 -6.71
N SER A 135 -4.15 40.44 -7.08
CA SER A 135 -2.77 40.94 -6.91
C SER A 135 -2.21 41.41 -5.55
N GLY A 136 -1.09 40.80 -5.13
CA GLY A 136 -0.11 41.33 -4.18
C GLY A 136 1.29 40.74 -4.45
N TYR A 137 2.35 41.54 -4.25
CA TYR A 137 3.76 41.13 -4.41
C TYR A 137 4.35 40.60 -3.09
N GLY A 138 5.41 39.78 -3.15
CA GLY A 138 6.40 39.71 -2.05
C GLY A 138 6.89 38.32 -1.63
N SER A 139 8.16 38.05 -1.97
CA SER A 139 9.21 37.30 -1.25
C SER A 139 8.91 36.41 -0.02
N GLY A 140 9.64 35.30 0.12
CA GLY A 140 9.84 34.62 1.41
C GLY A 140 9.81 33.10 1.36
N ALA A 141 10.94 32.46 1.02
CA ALA A 141 11.09 31.01 1.17
C ALA A 141 11.45 30.65 2.63
N ALA A 142 10.52 30.06 3.38
CA ALA A 142 10.74 29.57 4.74
C ALA A 142 10.36 28.08 4.85
N VAL A 143 11.37 27.20 4.80
CA VAL A 143 11.18 25.74 4.91
C VAL A 143 11.07 25.34 6.38
N CYS A 144 9.86 25.34 6.94
CA CYS A 144 9.59 24.81 8.28
C CYS A 144 9.64 23.28 8.32
N HIS A 145 10.82 22.73 8.61
CA HIS A 145 10.99 21.31 8.96
C HIS A 145 10.46 21.03 10.38
N THR A 146 9.15 20.83 10.51
CA THR A 146 8.51 20.53 11.81
C THR A 146 8.85 19.10 12.27
N HIS A 147 9.95 18.94 13.02
CA HIS A 147 10.35 17.67 13.65
C HIS A 147 9.37 17.24 14.76
N SER A 148 8.28 16.57 14.39
CA SER A 148 7.27 16.03 15.32
C SER A 148 7.77 14.76 16.02
N ASN A 149 8.39 14.91 17.19
CA ASN A 149 9.11 13.84 17.86
C ASN A 149 8.22 12.91 18.72
N GLY A 150 8.49 11.60 18.65
CA GLY A 150 8.38 10.70 19.80
C GLY A 150 7.08 9.91 20.02
N ARG A 151 5.90 10.55 20.17
CA ARG A 151 4.75 9.87 20.84
C ARG A 151 3.50 9.55 20.01
N CYS A 152 3.27 10.13 18.83
CA CYS A 152 2.11 9.78 17.99
C CYS A 152 2.42 8.63 17.00
N ARG A 153 2.92 7.49 17.50
CA ARG A 153 3.39 6.37 16.63
C ARG A 153 2.74 5.01 16.84
N GLN A 154 1.98 4.81 17.93
CA GLN A 154 1.36 3.50 18.25
C GLN A 154 -0.17 3.47 18.03
N HIS A 155 -0.88 4.58 18.26
CA HIS A 155 -2.35 4.60 18.22
C HIS A 155 -2.97 4.88 16.84
N LEU A 156 -2.14 5.00 15.78
CA LEU A 156 -2.59 5.19 14.40
C LEU A 156 -2.08 4.10 13.44
N ALA A 157 -1.87 2.89 13.95
CA ALA A 157 -1.86 1.69 13.14
C ALA A 157 -3.31 1.39 12.71
N GLY A 158 -3.71 1.90 11.54
CA GLY A 158 -5.08 1.76 11.04
C GLY A 158 -5.51 0.30 10.92
N ARG A 159 -6.82 0.04 11.03
CA ARG A 159 -7.41 -1.30 10.88
C ARG A 159 -7.05 -1.87 9.50
N LEU A 160 -6.10 -2.80 9.47
CA LEU A 160 -5.67 -3.53 8.26
C LEU A 160 -6.62 -4.71 8.02
N ASP A 161 -7.91 -4.38 7.86
CA ASP A 161 -8.97 -5.37 7.73
C ASP A 161 -8.81 -6.18 6.41
N PRO A 162 -9.02 -7.51 6.44
CA PRO A 162 -8.75 -8.36 5.29
C PRO A 162 -9.83 -8.21 4.21
N GLU A 163 -9.65 -7.25 3.30
CA GLU A 163 -10.54 -7.03 2.15
C GLU A 163 -10.43 -8.15 1.10
N VAL A 164 -11.03 -9.30 1.40
CA VAL A 164 -11.02 -10.48 0.51
C VAL A 164 -11.61 -10.15 -0.85
N TRP A 165 -12.68 -9.34 -0.93
CA TRP A 165 -13.30 -8.96 -2.19
C TRP A 165 -12.35 -8.21 -3.15
N LYS A 166 -11.57 -7.23 -2.65
CA LYS A 166 -10.52 -6.57 -3.46
C LYS A 166 -9.40 -7.51 -3.84
N THR A 167 -9.11 -8.50 -2.98
CA THR A 167 -8.12 -9.54 -3.26
C THR A 167 -8.59 -10.40 -4.44
N VAL A 168 -9.85 -10.85 -4.44
CA VAL A 168 -10.49 -11.59 -5.53
C VAL A 168 -10.48 -10.80 -6.85
N ILE A 169 -10.80 -9.50 -6.84
CA ILE A 169 -10.70 -8.64 -8.03
C ILE A 169 -9.27 -8.59 -8.57
N SER A 170 -8.26 -8.51 -7.69
CA SER A 170 -6.86 -8.53 -8.09
C SER A 170 -6.43 -9.89 -8.68
N SER A 171 -6.92 -11.01 -8.12
CA SER A 171 -6.73 -12.36 -8.67
C SER A 171 -7.35 -12.48 -10.07
N ILE A 172 -8.57 -12.00 -10.26
CA ILE A 172 -9.28 -12.01 -11.55
C ILE A 172 -8.52 -11.17 -12.58
N TYR A 173 -8.03 -9.99 -12.19
CA TYR A 173 -7.21 -9.13 -13.06
C TYR A 173 -5.94 -9.84 -13.54
N VAL A 174 -5.12 -10.41 -12.64
CA VAL A 174 -3.89 -11.10 -13.07
C VAL A 174 -4.16 -12.38 -13.86
N PHE A 175 -5.25 -13.10 -13.54
CA PHE A 175 -5.70 -14.27 -14.31
C PHE A 175 -6.05 -13.91 -15.77
N PHE A 176 -6.81 -12.84 -15.99
CA PHE A 176 -7.08 -12.33 -17.34
C PHE A 176 -5.82 -11.81 -18.03
N VAL A 177 -4.90 -11.14 -17.33
CA VAL A 177 -3.62 -10.71 -17.92
C VAL A 177 -2.77 -11.90 -18.35
N PHE A 178 -2.70 -13.00 -17.59
CA PHE A 178 -1.96 -14.20 -17.99
C PHE A 178 -2.61 -14.94 -19.18
N GLY A 179 -3.95 -15.01 -19.24
CA GLY A 179 -4.65 -15.51 -20.42
C GLY A 179 -4.36 -14.66 -21.66
N PHE A 180 -4.40 -13.33 -21.51
CA PHE A 180 -4.05 -12.40 -22.57
C PHE A 180 -2.56 -12.49 -22.97
N THR A 181 -1.64 -12.70 -22.03
CA THR A 181 -0.21 -12.93 -22.32
C THR A 181 -0.03 -14.18 -23.17
N SER A 182 -0.71 -15.28 -22.81
CA SER A 182 -0.64 -16.55 -23.53
C SER A 182 -1.18 -16.42 -24.96
N PHE A 183 -2.25 -15.64 -25.16
CA PHE A 183 -2.78 -15.31 -26.48
C PHE A 183 -1.85 -14.40 -27.30
N VAL A 184 -1.30 -13.34 -26.69
CA VAL A 184 -0.33 -12.45 -27.35
C VAL A 184 0.94 -13.20 -27.74
N MET A 185 1.43 -14.14 -26.92
CA MET A 185 2.57 -15.01 -27.29
C MET A 185 2.28 -15.84 -28.54
N VAL A 186 1.08 -16.39 -28.71
CA VAL A 186 0.73 -17.12 -29.95
C VAL A 186 0.72 -16.20 -31.17
N ILE A 187 0.20 -14.98 -31.04
CA ILE A 187 0.21 -13.98 -32.14
C ILE A 187 1.64 -13.54 -32.48
N VAL A 188 2.46 -13.26 -31.48
CA VAL A 188 3.85 -12.81 -31.66
C VAL A 188 4.71 -13.94 -32.23
N HIS A 189 4.43 -15.20 -31.87
CA HIS A 189 5.07 -16.38 -32.45
C HIS A 189 4.84 -16.51 -33.96
N GLU A 190 3.67 -16.14 -34.47
CA GLU A 190 3.38 -16.08 -35.91
C GLU A 190 3.99 -14.85 -36.61
N ARG A 191 4.48 -13.86 -35.85
CA ARG A 191 5.18 -12.66 -36.35
C ARG A 191 6.69 -12.70 -36.16
N VAL A 192 7.25 -13.80 -35.66
CA VAL A 192 8.71 -13.97 -35.59
C VAL A 192 9.29 -13.93 -37.01
N PRO A 193 10.25 -13.04 -37.30
CA PRO A 193 10.84 -12.96 -38.63
C PRO A 193 11.67 -14.21 -38.96
N ASP A 194 11.65 -14.62 -40.22
CA ASP A 194 12.35 -15.83 -40.67
C ASP A 194 13.86 -15.79 -40.35
N MET A 195 14.32 -16.76 -39.57
CA MET A 195 15.71 -16.89 -39.09
C MET A 195 16.76 -17.01 -40.22
N ARG A 196 16.32 -17.28 -41.46
CA ARG A 196 17.18 -17.30 -42.66
C ARG A 196 17.39 -15.91 -43.28
N THR A 197 16.43 -15.01 -43.10
CA THR A 197 16.41 -13.66 -43.66
C THR A 197 16.90 -12.65 -42.62
N TYR A 198 16.60 -12.89 -41.34
CA TYR A 198 16.95 -12.04 -40.22
C TYR A 198 17.74 -12.85 -39.16
N PRO A 199 19.07 -12.70 -39.10
CA PRO A 199 19.88 -13.34 -38.06
C PRO A 199 19.56 -12.80 -36.64
N PRO A 200 20.09 -13.44 -35.57
CA PRO A 200 20.11 -12.83 -34.24
C PRO A 200 20.80 -11.47 -34.26
N LEU A 201 20.36 -10.57 -33.38
CA LEU A 201 21.05 -9.29 -33.16
C LEU A 201 22.39 -9.54 -32.42
N PRO A 202 23.43 -8.73 -32.67
CA PRO A 202 24.69 -8.83 -31.93
C PRO A 202 24.47 -8.47 -30.46
N ASP A 203 24.99 -9.30 -29.55
CA ASP A 203 24.77 -9.15 -28.10
C ASP A 203 26.02 -9.62 -27.37
N ILE A 204 26.71 -8.66 -26.75
CA ILE A 204 28.01 -8.82 -26.11
C ILE A 204 28.03 -10.01 -25.13
N PHE A 205 26.92 -10.31 -24.43
CA PHE A 205 26.88 -11.46 -23.53
C PHE A 205 26.80 -12.79 -24.29
N LEU A 206 25.89 -12.90 -25.26
CA LEU A 206 25.67 -14.11 -26.05
C LEU A 206 26.86 -14.41 -27.00
N ASP A 207 27.60 -13.37 -27.40
CA ASP A 207 28.84 -13.49 -28.19
C ASP A 207 30.05 -13.89 -27.32
N SER A 208 30.05 -13.57 -26.01
CA SER A 208 31.18 -13.83 -25.09
C SER A 208 31.05 -15.12 -24.27
N VAL A 209 29.85 -15.63 -24.05
CA VAL A 209 29.57 -16.78 -23.18
C VAL A 209 29.14 -17.98 -24.02
N PRO A 210 29.68 -19.20 -23.79
CA PRO A 210 29.21 -20.39 -24.47
C PRO A 210 27.86 -20.87 -23.89
N ARG A 211 26.89 -21.20 -24.78
CA ARG A 211 25.56 -21.66 -24.37
C ARG A 211 25.60 -22.90 -23.48
N ILE A 212 24.93 -22.81 -22.33
CA ILE A 212 24.73 -23.91 -21.37
C ILE A 212 23.30 -24.46 -21.53
N PRO A 213 23.10 -25.66 -22.11
CA PRO A 213 21.76 -26.14 -22.47
C PRO A 213 20.88 -26.53 -21.26
N TRP A 214 21.46 -26.78 -20.10
CA TRP A 214 20.72 -27.06 -18.86
C TRP A 214 20.39 -25.81 -18.03
N ALA A 215 20.94 -24.64 -18.39
CA ALA A 215 20.81 -23.44 -17.57
C ALA A 215 19.36 -22.98 -17.42
N PHE A 216 18.55 -23.02 -18.48
CA PHE A 216 17.15 -22.57 -18.41
C PHE A 216 16.32 -23.36 -17.39
N ALA A 217 16.51 -24.68 -17.32
CA ALA A 217 15.86 -25.52 -16.30
C ALA A 217 16.30 -25.17 -14.87
N MET A 218 17.55 -24.71 -14.69
CA MET A 218 18.03 -24.21 -13.39
C MET A 218 17.49 -22.80 -13.06
N ALA A 219 17.23 -21.96 -14.07
CA ALA A 219 16.53 -20.69 -13.86
C ALA A 219 15.07 -20.92 -13.42
N GLU A 220 14.35 -21.83 -14.07
CA GLU A 220 13.00 -22.22 -13.64
C GLU A 220 13.02 -22.83 -12.22
N ALA A 221 13.99 -23.69 -11.90
CA ALA A 221 14.17 -24.21 -10.54
C ALA A 221 14.41 -23.09 -9.51
N CYS A 222 15.24 -22.09 -9.81
CA CYS A 222 15.44 -20.92 -8.94
C CYS A 222 14.14 -20.13 -8.72
N GLY A 223 13.35 -19.94 -9.79
CA GLY A 223 12.02 -19.31 -9.72
C GLY A 223 11.01 -20.10 -8.88
N LEU A 224 10.99 -21.42 -9.01
CA LEU A 224 10.13 -22.32 -8.21
C LEU A 224 10.52 -22.32 -6.73
N ILE A 225 11.81 -22.30 -6.40
CA ILE A 225 12.29 -22.18 -5.01
C ILE A 225 11.87 -20.83 -4.41
N LEU A 226 12.06 -19.71 -5.14
CA LEU A 226 11.60 -18.39 -4.72
C LEU A 226 10.08 -18.33 -4.55
N CYS A 227 9.32 -19.00 -5.42
CA CYS A 227 7.87 -19.11 -5.34
C CYS A 227 7.44 -19.87 -4.08
N TYR A 228 8.04 -21.03 -3.80
CA TYR A 228 7.78 -21.80 -2.58
C TYR A 228 8.12 -21.01 -1.30
N MET A 229 9.26 -20.32 -1.27
CA MET A 229 9.65 -19.44 -0.16
C MET A 229 8.62 -18.33 0.06
N PHE A 230 8.16 -17.67 -1.00
CA PHE A 230 7.11 -16.65 -0.90
C PHE A 230 5.77 -17.24 -0.44
N LEU A 231 5.36 -18.40 -0.95
CA LEU A 231 4.12 -19.07 -0.54
C LEU A 231 4.14 -19.46 0.95
N LEU A 232 5.28 -19.93 1.47
CA LEU A 232 5.47 -20.20 2.90
C LEU A 232 5.33 -18.92 3.73
N ILE A 233 5.96 -17.83 3.31
CA ILE A 233 5.80 -16.50 3.94
C ILE A 233 4.33 -16.07 3.91
N LEU A 234 3.66 -16.20 2.76
CA LEU A 234 2.26 -15.81 2.56
C LEU A 234 1.29 -16.61 3.45
N LEU A 235 1.53 -17.90 3.66
CA LEU A 235 0.73 -18.75 4.54
C LEU A 235 0.89 -18.37 6.02
N LEU A 236 2.10 -17.98 6.44
CA LEU A 236 2.43 -17.64 7.82
C LEU A 236 2.21 -16.14 8.16
N HIS A 237 2.02 -15.28 7.17
CA HIS A 237 1.87 -13.84 7.40
C HIS A 237 0.43 -13.44 7.75
N LYS A 238 0.26 -12.70 8.84
CA LYS A 238 -1.05 -12.28 9.39
C LYS A 238 -1.91 -11.51 8.39
N HIS A 239 -1.28 -10.68 7.55
CA HIS A 239 -1.97 -9.86 6.54
C HIS A 239 -1.92 -10.46 5.11
N ARG A 240 -1.95 -11.79 4.99
CA ARG A 240 -1.80 -12.55 3.73
C ARG A 240 -2.62 -12.03 2.53
N SER A 241 -3.86 -11.59 2.74
CA SER A 241 -4.70 -11.03 1.67
C SER A 241 -4.11 -9.76 1.05
N ILE A 242 -3.53 -8.87 1.85
CA ILE A 242 -2.89 -7.63 1.39
C ILE A 242 -1.63 -7.97 0.58
N LEU A 243 -0.78 -8.88 1.07
CA LEU A 243 0.43 -9.31 0.36
C LEU A 243 0.08 -9.92 -1.00
N PHE A 244 -0.90 -10.83 -1.04
CA PHE A 244 -1.33 -11.46 -2.29
C PHE A 244 -1.93 -10.45 -3.28
N ARG A 245 -2.80 -9.55 -2.81
CA ARG A 245 -3.38 -8.46 -3.62
C ARG A 245 -2.29 -7.55 -4.22
N ARG A 246 -1.27 -7.19 -3.43
CA ARG A 246 -0.13 -6.40 -3.91
C ARG A 246 0.67 -7.15 -4.97
N LEU A 247 0.92 -8.45 -4.79
CA LEU A 247 1.60 -9.30 -5.78
C LEU A 247 0.79 -9.39 -7.09
N CYS A 248 -0.50 -9.73 -7.03
CA CYS A 248 -1.36 -9.83 -8.21
C CYS A 248 -1.45 -8.49 -8.96
N SER A 249 -1.59 -7.37 -8.24
CA SER A 249 -1.63 -6.03 -8.84
C SER A 249 -0.32 -5.67 -9.54
N LEU A 250 0.85 -5.94 -8.94
CA LEU A 250 2.14 -5.67 -9.56
C LEU A 250 2.42 -6.61 -10.74
N MET A 251 2.25 -7.92 -10.55
CA MET A 251 2.48 -8.93 -11.59
C MET A 251 1.61 -8.67 -12.82
N GLY A 252 0.30 -8.42 -12.63
CA GLY A 252 -0.61 -8.09 -13.72
C GLY A 252 -0.26 -6.78 -14.44
N THR A 253 0.18 -5.74 -13.70
CA THR A 253 0.62 -4.47 -14.33
C THR A 253 1.86 -4.69 -15.19
N VAL A 254 2.83 -5.45 -14.69
CA VAL A 254 4.10 -5.72 -15.38
C VAL A 254 3.90 -6.62 -16.61
N PHE A 255 3.08 -7.67 -16.50
CA PHE A 255 2.78 -8.55 -17.63
C PHE A 255 1.88 -7.88 -18.68
N LEU A 256 0.97 -6.98 -18.29
CA LEU A 256 0.19 -6.19 -19.25
C LEU A 256 1.10 -5.27 -20.08
N LEU A 257 2.11 -4.64 -19.46
CA LEU A 257 3.14 -3.89 -20.17
C LEU A 257 3.93 -4.79 -21.14
N ARG A 258 4.31 -6.00 -20.71
CA ARG A 258 4.96 -7.01 -21.57
C ARG A 258 4.12 -7.33 -22.80
N CYS A 259 2.80 -7.53 -22.65
CA CYS A 259 1.89 -7.77 -23.78
C CYS A 259 1.91 -6.62 -24.78
N CYS A 260 1.86 -5.37 -24.30
CA CYS A 260 1.92 -4.20 -25.17
C CYS A 260 3.27 -4.11 -25.91
N THR A 261 4.41 -4.34 -25.23
CA THR A 261 5.72 -4.26 -25.88
C THR A 261 5.91 -5.37 -26.92
N MET A 262 5.66 -6.64 -26.57
CA MET A 262 5.84 -7.78 -27.49
C MET A 262 4.93 -7.68 -28.73
N PHE A 263 3.73 -7.11 -28.59
CA PHE A 263 2.82 -6.91 -29.72
C PHE A 263 3.27 -5.78 -30.66
N VAL A 264 3.90 -4.72 -30.12
CA VAL A 264 4.38 -3.56 -30.89
C VAL A 264 5.66 -3.89 -31.66
N THR A 265 6.59 -4.65 -31.07
CA THR A 265 7.83 -5.07 -31.74
C THR A 265 8.12 -6.54 -31.47
N SER A 266 8.19 -7.34 -32.53
CA SER A 266 8.67 -8.74 -32.50
C SER A 266 10.13 -8.76 -32.95
N LEU A 267 11.03 -9.33 -32.13
CA LEU A 267 12.47 -9.43 -32.43
C LEU A 267 12.85 -10.81 -32.98
N SER A 268 14.00 -10.89 -33.68
CA SER A 268 14.52 -12.15 -34.23
C SER A 268 15.03 -13.08 -33.14
N VAL A 269 15.06 -14.39 -33.43
CA VAL A 269 15.40 -15.45 -32.48
C VAL A 269 16.88 -15.34 -32.05
N PRO A 270 17.21 -15.28 -30.74
CA PRO A 270 18.57 -15.04 -30.26
C PRO A 270 19.55 -16.20 -30.49
N GLY A 271 19.08 -17.40 -30.86
CA GLY A 271 19.95 -18.55 -31.09
C GLY A 271 19.40 -19.57 -32.09
N GLN A 272 20.26 -20.01 -33.02
CA GLN A 272 19.95 -21.00 -34.07
C GLN A 272 19.51 -22.38 -33.53
N HIS A 273 19.71 -22.64 -32.23
CA HIS A 273 19.31 -23.87 -31.55
C HIS A 273 17.79 -23.96 -31.32
N LEU A 274 17.09 -22.82 -31.25
CA LEU A 274 15.64 -22.73 -31.14
C LEU A 274 15.05 -22.99 -32.53
N LYS A 275 14.54 -24.22 -32.75
CA LYS A 275 13.89 -24.60 -34.02
C LYS A 275 12.47 -24.04 -34.12
N CYS A 276 12.37 -22.72 -34.22
CA CYS A 276 11.14 -21.94 -34.38
C CYS A 276 10.53 -22.15 -35.77
N ALA A 277 10.07 -23.36 -36.07
CA ALA A 277 9.28 -23.62 -37.26
C ALA A 277 7.92 -22.94 -37.12
N SER A 278 7.64 -21.97 -37.98
CA SER A 278 6.36 -21.32 -38.18
C SER A 278 5.35 -22.30 -38.82
N LYS A 279 5.02 -23.37 -38.09
CA LYS A 279 3.91 -24.27 -38.43
C LYS A 279 2.63 -23.44 -38.40
N THR A 280 2.12 -23.10 -39.57
CA THR A 280 0.91 -22.29 -39.75
C THR A 280 -0.26 -22.95 -39.04
N TYR A 281 -0.70 -22.38 -37.92
CA TYR A 281 -1.93 -22.79 -37.24
C TYR A 281 -3.11 -22.23 -38.04
N GLY A 282 -3.46 -22.90 -39.15
CA GLY A 282 -4.44 -22.39 -40.12
C GLY A 282 -5.77 -22.01 -39.49
N ASP A 283 -6.23 -22.82 -38.52
CA ASP A 283 -7.47 -22.57 -37.80
C ASP A 283 -7.28 -21.70 -36.56
N SER A 284 -8.10 -20.64 -36.44
CA SER A 284 -8.22 -19.82 -35.23
C SER A 284 -8.49 -20.65 -33.96
N TRP A 285 -9.18 -21.79 -34.10
CA TRP A 285 -9.42 -22.72 -33.00
C TRP A 285 -8.12 -23.37 -32.49
N GLY A 286 -7.21 -23.76 -33.39
CA GLY A 286 -5.90 -24.30 -33.02
C GLY A 286 -5.02 -23.28 -32.30
N LYS A 287 -5.13 -21.98 -32.67
CA LYS A 287 -4.46 -20.88 -31.97
C LYS A 287 -4.98 -20.71 -30.55
N ILE A 288 -6.30 -20.75 -30.37
CA ILE A 288 -6.95 -20.71 -29.04
C ILE A 288 -6.52 -21.93 -28.21
N GLN A 289 -6.54 -23.14 -28.78
CA GLN A 289 -6.13 -24.36 -28.08
C GLN A 289 -4.64 -24.32 -27.65
N ARG A 290 -3.73 -23.77 -28.47
CA ARG A 290 -2.33 -23.56 -28.06
C ARG A 290 -2.20 -22.48 -26.99
N ALA A 291 -2.95 -21.38 -27.07
CA ALA A 291 -2.96 -20.33 -26.05
C ALA A 291 -3.47 -20.87 -24.70
N LEU A 292 -4.51 -21.71 -24.70
CA LEU A 292 -5.01 -22.41 -23.50
C LEU A 292 -3.95 -23.35 -22.90
N ALA A 293 -3.20 -24.10 -23.73
CA ALA A 293 -2.14 -24.98 -23.27
C ALA A 293 -0.95 -24.23 -22.65
N ILE A 294 -0.54 -23.10 -23.26
CA ILE A 294 0.47 -22.19 -22.71
C ILE A 294 0.00 -21.64 -21.34
N TRP A 295 -1.26 -21.24 -21.26
CA TRP A 295 -1.86 -20.67 -20.04
C TRP A 295 -1.93 -21.69 -18.90
N SER A 296 -2.35 -22.94 -19.18
CA SER A 296 -2.39 -24.01 -18.17
C SER A 296 -1.00 -24.46 -17.70
N GLY A 297 0.02 -24.36 -18.56
CA GLY A 297 1.42 -24.62 -18.21
C GLY A 297 2.13 -23.42 -17.55
N PHE A 298 1.43 -22.31 -17.29
CA PHE A 298 1.98 -21.03 -16.83
C PHE A 298 3.15 -20.48 -17.68
N GLY A 299 3.27 -20.93 -18.94
CA GLY A 299 4.39 -20.58 -19.83
C GLY A 299 5.74 -21.20 -19.49
N MET A 300 5.82 -22.19 -18.59
CA MET A 300 7.09 -22.83 -18.18
C MET A 300 7.56 -23.86 -19.21
N THR A 301 8.84 -23.82 -19.60
CA THR A 301 9.44 -24.77 -20.55
C THR A 301 9.55 -26.19 -19.98
N LEU A 302 9.62 -26.36 -18.65
CA LEU A 302 9.49 -27.68 -18.01
C LEU A 302 8.18 -28.41 -18.35
N THR A 303 7.13 -27.69 -18.78
CA THR A 303 5.87 -28.30 -19.24
C THR A 303 5.88 -28.69 -20.73
N GLY A 304 7.03 -28.60 -21.41
CA GLY A 304 7.18 -28.88 -22.84
C GLY A 304 6.75 -27.71 -23.75
N VAL A 305 6.38 -26.57 -23.17
CA VAL A 305 5.97 -25.38 -23.91
C VAL A 305 7.20 -24.63 -24.43
N GLN A 306 7.52 -24.82 -25.71
CA GLN A 306 8.41 -23.92 -26.45
C GLN A 306 7.58 -22.90 -27.24
N THR A 307 7.71 -21.63 -26.85
CA THR A 307 7.26 -20.45 -27.60
C THR A 307 8.49 -19.73 -28.18
N CYS A 308 8.31 -19.05 -29.31
CA CYS A 308 9.32 -18.14 -29.84
C CYS A 308 8.70 -16.77 -30.04
N GLY A 309 9.49 -15.71 -29.90
CA GLY A 309 9.08 -14.32 -30.16
C GLY A 309 8.87 -13.46 -28.91
N ASP A 310 8.90 -14.03 -27.70
CA ASP A 310 8.81 -13.27 -26.46
C ASP A 310 10.16 -12.67 -26.00
N TYR A 311 11.06 -12.46 -26.98
CA TYR A 311 12.39 -11.82 -26.92
C TYR A 311 12.29 -10.29 -26.85
N MET A 312 11.31 -9.78 -26.12
CA MET A 312 11.38 -8.45 -25.55
C MET A 312 10.77 -8.50 -24.15
N PHE A 313 11.54 -8.06 -23.17
CA PHE A 313 11.16 -8.01 -21.74
C PHE A 313 10.95 -9.41 -21.14
N SER A 314 11.98 -10.01 -20.53
CA SER A 314 11.94 -11.42 -20.07
C SER A 314 10.97 -11.66 -18.89
N GLY A 315 9.95 -12.51 -19.11
CA GLY A 315 8.95 -12.86 -18.10
C GLY A 315 9.52 -13.66 -16.92
N HIS A 316 10.45 -14.57 -17.16
CA HIS A 316 11.14 -15.31 -16.09
C HIS A 316 11.95 -14.37 -15.19
N THR A 317 12.63 -13.39 -15.79
CA THR A 317 13.35 -12.35 -15.05
C THR A 317 12.42 -11.53 -14.18
N VAL A 318 11.25 -11.12 -14.70
CA VAL A 318 10.21 -10.42 -13.92
C VAL A 318 9.79 -11.24 -12.70
N VAL A 319 9.41 -12.51 -12.89
CA VAL A 319 8.86 -13.35 -11.82
C VAL A 319 9.90 -13.60 -10.72
N ILE A 320 11.13 -13.95 -11.10
CA ILE A 320 12.27 -14.16 -10.18
C ILE A 320 12.56 -12.88 -9.38
N THR A 321 12.66 -11.74 -10.07
CA THR A 321 12.95 -10.43 -9.47
C THR A 321 11.84 -9.98 -8.52
N LEU A 322 10.58 -10.11 -8.93
CA LEU A 322 9.43 -9.70 -8.13
C LEU A 322 9.29 -10.57 -6.89
N LEU A 323 9.46 -11.90 -7.01
CA LEU A 323 9.43 -12.82 -5.87
C LEU A 323 10.55 -12.51 -4.87
N ASN A 324 11.78 -12.25 -5.32
CA ASN A 324 12.89 -11.85 -4.45
C ASN A 324 12.52 -10.57 -3.65
N PHE A 325 12.04 -9.52 -4.32
CA PHE A 325 11.66 -8.29 -3.61
C PHE A 325 10.51 -8.50 -2.61
N PHE A 326 9.47 -9.27 -2.97
CA PHE A 326 8.40 -9.63 -2.04
C PHE A 326 8.89 -10.47 -0.86
N VAL A 327 9.83 -11.40 -1.05
CA VAL A 327 10.47 -12.13 0.06
C VAL A 327 11.19 -11.16 0.99
N THR A 328 11.97 -10.21 0.46
CA THR A 328 12.77 -9.28 1.28
C THR A 328 11.98 -8.19 2.02
N GLU A 329 10.93 -7.62 1.41
CA GLU A 329 10.11 -6.56 2.03
C GLU A 329 9.26 -7.10 3.19
N TYR A 330 8.63 -8.26 3.01
CA TYR A 330 7.64 -8.79 3.95
C TYR A 330 8.22 -9.71 5.05
N THR A 331 9.52 -10.00 5.03
CA THR A 331 10.20 -10.75 6.11
C THR A 331 10.91 -9.84 7.12
N PRO A 332 11.16 -10.29 8.37
CA PRO A 332 11.87 -9.49 9.37
C PRO A 332 13.34 -9.26 8.99
N ARG A 333 13.89 -8.08 9.29
CA ARG A 333 15.33 -7.74 9.11
C ARG A 333 16.30 -8.56 9.97
N THR A 334 15.81 -9.50 10.77
CA THR A 334 16.64 -10.48 11.49
C THR A 334 16.86 -11.76 10.69
N TRP A 335 16.06 -12.01 9.64
CA TRP A 335 16.13 -13.23 8.82
C TRP A 335 17.11 -13.08 7.65
N ASN A 336 18.31 -12.56 7.94
CA ASN A 336 19.36 -12.26 6.95
C ASN A 336 19.65 -13.44 6.02
N LEU A 337 19.65 -14.68 6.52
CA LEU A 337 19.86 -15.89 5.72
C LEU A 337 18.80 -16.07 4.61
N ILE A 338 17.54 -15.73 4.87
CA ILE A 338 16.47 -15.80 3.87
C ILE A 338 16.67 -14.71 2.80
N HIS A 339 17.09 -13.51 3.20
CA HIS A 339 17.43 -12.42 2.26
C HIS A 339 18.65 -12.78 1.41
N THR A 340 19.71 -13.32 2.00
CA THR A 340 20.90 -13.78 1.26
C THR A 340 20.52 -14.85 0.26
N ILE A 341 19.74 -15.87 0.66
CA ILE A 341 19.29 -16.93 -0.25
C ILE A 341 18.41 -16.36 -1.38
N SER A 342 17.48 -15.44 -1.10
CA SER A 342 16.61 -14.89 -2.15
C SER A 342 17.38 -14.04 -3.17
N TRP A 343 18.35 -13.24 -2.71
CA TRP A 343 19.23 -12.46 -3.59
C TRP A 343 20.19 -13.34 -4.39
N VAL A 344 20.71 -14.42 -3.81
CA VAL A 344 21.56 -15.41 -4.50
C VAL A 344 20.78 -16.16 -5.57
N LEU A 345 19.57 -16.63 -5.27
CA LEU A 345 18.67 -17.27 -6.25
C LEU A 345 18.26 -16.30 -7.36
N ASN A 346 18.06 -15.01 -7.05
CA ASN A 346 17.78 -13.98 -8.04
C ASN A 346 18.98 -13.78 -9.00
N LEU A 347 20.19 -13.65 -8.46
CA LEU A 347 21.41 -13.46 -9.25
C LEU A 347 21.71 -14.67 -10.14
N PHE A 348 21.65 -15.89 -9.59
CA PHE A 348 21.87 -17.11 -10.37
C PHE A 348 20.75 -17.37 -11.39
N GLY A 349 19.48 -17.12 -11.03
CA GLY A 349 18.36 -17.21 -11.97
C GLY A 349 18.53 -16.29 -13.18
N ILE A 350 18.93 -15.03 -12.94
CA ILE A 350 19.25 -14.06 -14.00
C ILE A 350 20.43 -14.54 -14.87
N PHE A 351 21.52 -15.01 -14.25
CA PHE A 351 22.66 -15.55 -14.98
C PHE A 351 22.29 -16.78 -15.83
N PHE A 352 21.50 -17.70 -15.29
CA PHE A 352 21.07 -18.91 -15.99
C PHE A 352 20.13 -18.64 -17.17
N ILE A 353 19.28 -17.60 -17.10
CA ILE A 353 18.48 -17.15 -18.24
C ILE A 353 19.39 -16.72 -19.40
N LEU A 354 20.42 -15.91 -19.11
CA LEU A 354 21.37 -15.43 -20.11
C LEU A 354 22.21 -16.59 -20.69
N ALA A 355 22.75 -17.45 -19.82
CA ALA A 355 23.58 -18.60 -20.21
C ALA A 355 22.82 -19.67 -21.04
N ALA A 356 21.49 -19.64 -21.07
CA ALA A 356 20.68 -20.48 -21.96
C ALA A 356 20.60 -19.97 -23.42
N HIS A 357 20.87 -18.67 -23.65
CA HIS A 357 20.74 -17.97 -24.94
C HIS A 357 19.31 -17.96 -25.50
N GLU A 358 18.29 -17.98 -24.62
CA GLU A 358 16.86 -17.96 -25.02
C GLU A 358 16.21 -16.56 -24.89
N HIS A 359 16.91 -15.60 -24.29
CA HIS A 359 16.58 -14.17 -24.27
C HIS A 359 17.83 -13.34 -24.56
N TYR A 360 17.68 -12.11 -25.07
CA TYR A 360 18.78 -11.15 -25.18
C TYR A 360 19.15 -10.55 -23.81
N SER A 361 20.37 -10.07 -23.66
CA SER A 361 20.82 -9.41 -22.42
C SER A 361 20.02 -8.15 -22.12
N ILE A 362 19.57 -7.43 -23.15
CA ILE A 362 18.68 -6.27 -23.01
C ILE A 362 17.29 -6.66 -22.46
N ASP A 363 16.75 -7.83 -22.79
CA ASP A 363 15.43 -8.29 -22.30
C ASP A 363 15.44 -8.49 -20.80
N VAL A 364 16.54 -9.03 -20.29
CA VAL A 364 16.79 -9.33 -18.88
C VAL A 364 17.11 -8.04 -18.13
N PHE A 365 17.96 -7.17 -18.68
CA PHE A 365 18.28 -5.87 -18.07
C PHE A 365 17.04 -4.96 -17.94
N ILE A 366 16.24 -4.82 -19.00
CA ILE A 366 15.04 -3.98 -18.99
C ILE A 366 13.94 -4.60 -18.10
N ALA A 367 13.76 -5.92 -18.10
CA ALA A 367 12.84 -6.60 -17.18
C ALA A 367 13.22 -6.38 -15.71
N PHE A 368 14.50 -6.54 -15.35
CA PHE A 368 15.01 -6.28 -13.99
C PHE A 368 14.82 -4.81 -13.61
N TYR A 369 15.18 -3.87 -14.50
CA TYR A 369 15.06 -2.44 -14.25
C TYR A 369 13.60 -2.01 -14.01
N ILE A 370 12.69 -2.38 -14.90
CA ILE A 370 11.28 -1.99 -14.83
C ILE A 370 10.58 -2.65 -13.63
N THR A 371 10.87 -3.93 -13.35
CA THR A 371 10.35 -4.62 -12.15
C THR A 371 10.81 -3.91 -10.88
N THR A 372 12.09 -3.55 -10.79
CA THR A 372 12.67 -2.83 -9.64
C THR A 372 12.04 -1.44 -9.46
N ARG A 373 11.86 -0.68 -10.55
CA ARG A 373 11.24 0.66 -10.48
C ARG A 373 9.76 0.60 -10.13
N LEU A 374 8.99 -0.32 -10.73
CA LEU A 374 7.56 -0.47 -10.40
C LEU A 374 7.35 -0.97 -8.98
N PHE A 375 8.15 -1.92 -8.49
CA PHE A 375 8.10 -2.37 -7.10
C PHE A 375 8.39 -1.22 -6.12
N LEU A 376 9.47 -0.46 -6.37
CA LEU A 376 9.87 0.68 -5.54
C LEU A 376 8.81 1.79 -5.53
N TYR A 377 8.28 2.19 -6.69
CA TYR A 377 7.25 3.21 -6.78
C TYR A 377 5.95 2.78 -6.09
N TYR A 378 5.53 1.53 -6.26
CA TYR A 378 4.35 0.98 -5.60
C TYR A 378 4.48 1.02 -4.07
N HIS A 379 5.60 0.52 -3.52
CA HIS A 379 5.81 0.50 -2.08
C HIS A 379 6.07 1.90 -1.49
N THR A 380 6.72 2.80 -2.25
CA THR A 380 6.86 4.22 -1.84
C THR A 380 5.49 4.89 -1.73
N LEU A 381 4.60 4.72 -2.72
CA LEU A 381 3.26 5.28 -2.68
C LEU A 381 2.39 4.65 -1.58
N ALA A 382 2.52 3.33 -1.34
CA ALA A 382 1.76 2.61 -0.30
C ALA A 382 2.21 2.99 1.12
N ASN A 383 3.51 3.19 1.32
CA ASN A 383 4.07 3.51 2.63
C ASN A 383 3.96 5.01 2.97
N THR A 384 3.82 5.90 1.98
CA THR A 384 3.73 7.36 2.17
C THR A 384 2.28 7.89 2.10
N ARG A 385 1.65 7.99 3.27
CA ARG A 385 0.25 8.48 3.47
C ARG A 385 -0.13 9.75 2.69
N ALA A 386 0.78 10.70 2.54
CA ALA A 386 0.54 11.96 1.83
C ALA A 386 0.18 11.77 0.34
N TYR A 387 0.65 10.70 -0.30
CA TYR A 387 0.32 10.41 -1.69
C TYR A 387 -0.95 9.57 -1.86
N GLN A 388 -1.33 8.75 -0.88
CA GLN A 388 -2.52 7.89 -0.95
C GLN A 388 -3.82 8.67 -1.16
N HIS A 389 -3.95 9.85 -0.51
CA HIS A 389 -5.12 10.73 -0.66
C HIS A 389 -4.99 11.74 -1.82
N SER A 390 -3.87 11.76 -2.54
CA SER A 390 -3.64 12.75 -3.60
C SER A 390 -4.49 12.49 -4.84
N ARG A 391 -5.25 13.51 -5.28
CA ARG A 391 -6.00 13.47 -6.55
C ARG A 391 -5.10 13.15 -7.74
N ARG A 392 -3.82 13.54 -7.72
CA ARG A 392 -2.84 13.21 -8.76
C ARG A 392 -2.50 11.72 -8.77
N ALA A 393 -2.25 11.10 -7.61
CA ALA A 393 -1.98 9.67 -7.52
C ALA A 393 -3.15 8.81 -8.04
N ARG A 394 -4.39 9.21 -7.72
CA ARG A 394 -5.61 8.53 -8.22
C ARG A 394 -5.77 8.60 -9.75
N ILE A 395 -5.34 9.70 -10.39
CA ILE A 395 -5.41 9.86 -11.86
C ILE A 395 -4.32 9.05 -12.55
N TRP A 396 -3.08 9.09 -12.05
CA TRP A 396 -1.93 8.42 -12.68
C TRP A 396 -1.86 6.91 -12.38
N PHE A 397 -2.39 6.48 -11.23
CA PHE A 397 -2.39 5.08 -10.80
C PHE A 397 -3.77 4.67 -10.23
N PRO A 398 -4.82 4.57 -11.07
CA PRO A 398 -6.18 4.28 -10.60
C PRO A 398 -6.31 2.90 -9.92
N MET A 399 -5.67 1.86 -10.47
CA MET A 399 -5.64 0.51 -9.89
C MET A 399 -4.96 0.49 -8.50
N PHE A 400 -3.85 1.21 -8.34
CA PHE A 400 -3.18 1.38 -7.05
C PHE A 400 -4.11 2.05 -6.03
N SER A 401 -4.75 3.17 -6.42
CA SER A 401 -5.67 3.89 -5.53
C SER A 401 -6.84 3.01 -5.11
N PHE A 402 -7.42 2.21 -6.00
CA PHE A 402 -8.53 1.31 -5.68
C PHE A 402 -8.15 0.24 -4.66
N PHE A 403 -7.02 -0.45 -4.87
CA PHE A 403 -6.59 -1.52 -3.97
C PHE A 403 -6.11 -0.97 -2.61
N GLU A 404 -5.28 0.07 -2.59
CA GLU A 404 -4.63 0.56 -1.36
C GLU A 404 -5.42 1.64 -0.59
N CYS A 405 -6.59 2.08 -1.08
CA CYS A 405 -7.46 3.09 -0.45
C CYS A 405 -7.70 2.91 1.07
N ASN A 406 -7.69 1.67 1.56
CA ASN A 406 -8.00 1.33 2.96
C ASN A 406 -6.76 0.83 3.75
N VAL A 407 -5.56 0.82 3.15
CA VAL A 407 -4.32 0.35 3.79
C VAL A 407 -3.46 1.54 4.22
N ASN A 408 -3.54 1.88 5.51
CA ASN A 408 -3.05 3.16 6.03
C ASN A 408 -1.55 3.16 6.41
N GLY A 409 -0.68 2.91 5.42
CA GLY A 409 0.79 2.95 5.54
C GLY A 409 1.46 1.57 5.49
N PRO A 410 2.69 1.43 6.01
CA PRO A 410 3.45 0.18 5.91
C PRO A 410 2.79 -0.96 6.67
N VAL A 411 2.72 -2.12 6.02
CA VAL A 411 2.22 -3.37 6.62
C VAL A 411 3.28 -3.88 7.61
N PRO A 412 2.90 -4.17 8.87
CA PRO A 412 3.86 -4.72 9.83
C PRO A 412 4.10 -6.21 9.55
N ASN A 413 5.36 -6.63 9.56
CA ASN A 413 5.78 -8.01 9.29
C ASN A 413 5.45 -8.93 10.49
N GLN A 414 4.14 -9.19 10.69
CA GLN A 414 3.57 -9.99 11.78
C GLN A 414 3.20 -11.38 11.27
N TYR A 415 3.72 -12.40 11.96
CA TYR A 415 3.51 -13.80 11.62
C TYR A 415 2.55 -14.46 12.60
N HIS A 416 1.68 -15.33 12.10
CA HIS A 416 0.72 -16.12 12.87
C HIS A 416 0.53 -17.49 12.22
N TRP A 417 0.47 -18.56 13.02
CA TRP A 417 0.24 -19.89 12.48
C TRP A 417 -1.16 -19.98 11.84
N PRO A 418 -1.31 -20.43 10.57
CA PRO A 418 -2.59 -20.36 9.86
C PRO A 418 -3.64 -21.38 10.33
N PHE A 419 -3.25 -22.32 11.19
CA PHE A 419 -4.12 -23.33 11.81
C PHE A 419 -4.19 -23.11 13.32
N ASN A 420 -5.09 -23.81 14.03
CA ASN A 420 -4.95 -23.95 15.47
C ASN A 420 -3.60 -24.63 15.80
N LYS A 421 -2.90 -24.18 16.85
CA LYS A 421 -1.58 -24.72 17.24
C LYS A 421 -1.65 -26.26 17.28
N PRO A 422 -0.86 -27.01 16.49
CA PRO A 422 -0.84 -28.47 16.58
C PRO A 422 -0.40 -28.88 17.98
N ALA A 423 -1.02 -29.92 18.55
CA ALA A 423 -0.91 -30.22 19.99
C ALA A 423 0.54 -30.34 20.47
N PHE A 424 1.42 -30.95 19.67
CA PHE A 424 2.87 -31.08 19.91
C PHE A 424 3.57 -29.73 20.22
N MET A 425 3.11 -28.64 19.62
CA MET A 425 3.69 -27.30 19.78
C MET A 425 3.22 -26.60 21.07
N LYS A 426 2.23 -27.15 21.78
CA LYS A 426 1.92 -26.80 23.18
C LYS A 426 2.76 -27.63 24.18
N THR A 427 3.28 -28.78 23.75
CA THR A 427 4.09 -29.67 24.62
C THR A 427 5.56 -29.25 24.67
N LEU A 428 6.04 -28.52 23.66
CA LEU A 428 7.43 -28.04 23.57
C LEU A 428 7.64 -26.63 24.15
N ILE A 429 6.56 -25.85 24.27
CA ILE A 429 6.50 -24.51 24.86
C ILE A 429 5.16 -24.43 25.59
N GLY A 430 5.19 -24.47 26.93
CA GLY A 430 4.00 -24.57 27.79
C GLY A 430 3.03 -23.40 27.69
#